data_AF-A0AA36MXQ3-F1
#
_entry.id   AF-A0AA36MXQ3-F1
#
_cell.length_a   1.000
_cell.length_b   1.000
_cell.length_c   1.000
_cell.angle_alpha   90.00
_cell.angle_beta   90.00
_cell.angle_gamma   90.00
#
_symmetry.space_group_name_H-M   'P 1'
#
loop_
_entity.id
_entity.type
_entity.pdbx_description
1 polymer ?
#
loop_
_entity_poly.entity_id
_entity_poly.type
_entity_poly.pdbx_seq_one_letter_code
_entity_poly.pdbx_strand_id
1 'polypeptide(L)'
;MAVEVGPLSEEALRRSGLRSLFQRLPKAALSFPKRPNGLPLLLKEGFFERLLSGQTSLNSFPASDVSAAQGDLKHLSFEQLLLICQGDPPSLAGPLAAFWASAESLLYERLSARLGKTAEEAQLVPLIYGALQHVSALPPAEHWLLKGALLFLPSCEVKPLEETAAYCHSNLMKASNVAKERKKLHWEVQHCENPKDFKERQADRATGPRRSSAKGYPAPAPKPAAKADSDAPTESEYETDEEEPKPGSRPRVVSAGLAKAAPAPKPEAGVPPALEQLRKELAAAKAQAADADRVLQERDAMKAELASTKATEAAVQEELARLKEELDSAQASQAALRDELASAQGAEAQAAQDRAACEAAQAEVASLKEELASAKDSEAAAQAEVAKLREELESAKAAEAQALQDVEALKEEAAGVQALQEQVASMKAESAALEAAQAETARLGEELVSAKRSEAAAQEELAKIREELVGAKRSEAQAHQELAASEAEKKNAEAAAQEELAKLREELEAQRSEAPARQEAQAPSVTRLATQEAVAAANAAAEEADRLNAALRDSMKDRAEA
;
A
#
# COMPACT_ATOMS: atom_id res chain seq x y z
N MET A 1 10.30 -24.39 23.66
CA MET A 1 9.59 -25.59 23.17
C MET A 1 9.34 -25.39 21.68
N ALA A 2 9.55 -26.41 20.86
CA ALA A 2 9.35 -26.37 19.42
C ALA A 2 8.20 -27.28 19.01
N VAL A 3 7.41 -26.86 18.03
CA VAL A 3 6.30 -27.63 17.43
C VAL A 3 6.52 -27.70 15.94
N GLU A 4 6.48 -28.91 15.37
CA GLU A 4 6.57 -29.12 13.92
C GLU A 4 5.20 -28.90 13.27
N VAL A 5 5.15 -28.03 12.27
CA VAL A 5 4.01 -27.77 11.39
C VAL A 5 4.35 -28.33 10.01
N GLY A 6 3.92 -29.56 9.74
CA GLY A 6 4.16 -30.21 8.46
C GLY A 6 4.36 -31.72 8.55
N PRO A 7 4.51 -32.40 7.39
CA PRO A 7 4.49 -31.85 6.04
C PRO A 7 3.05 -31.58 5.54
N LEU A 8 2.71 -30.32 5.28
CA LEU A 8 1.40 -29.90 4.75
C LEU A 8 1.54 -29.35 3.33
N SER A 9 0.49 -29.38 2.51
CA SER A 9 0.52 -28.66 1.22
C SER A 9 0.61 -27.15 1.49
N GLU A 10 1.56 -26.46 0.85
CA GLU A 10 1.72 -25.01 0.98
C GLU A 10 0.43 -24.29 0.57
N GLU A 11 -0.23 -24.78 -0.48
CA GLU A 11 -1.49 -24.22 -0.97
C GLU A 11 -2.64 -24.40 0.03
N ALA A 12 -2.74 -25.58 0.66
CA ALA A 12 -3.75 -25.85 1.68
C ALA A 12 -3.54 -24.96 2.92
N LEU A 13 -2.29 -24.80 3.35
CA LEU A 13 -1.92 -23.94 4.46
C LEU A 13 -2.23 -22.47 4.15
N ARG A 14 -1.86 -22.01 2.96
CA ARG A 14 -2.16 -20.66 2.45
C ARG A 14 -3.66 -20.39 2.47
N ARG A 15 -4.49 -21.31 1.95
CA ARG A 15 -5.96 -21.19 1.97
C ARG A 15 -6.54 -21.14 3.38
N SER A 16 -6.05 -21.98 4.28
CA SER A 16 -6.45 -21.91 5.69
C SER A 16 -6.05 -20.58 6.32
N GLY A 17 -4.88 -20.09 5.94
CA GLY A 17 -4.32 -18.80 6.32
C GLY A 17 -5.14 -17.60 5.88
N LEU A 18 -5.54 -17.54 4.62
CA LEU A 18 -6.38 -16.45 4.09
C LEU A 18 -7.71 -16.37 4.84
N ARG A 19 -8.33 -17.53 5.14
CA ARG A 19 -9.56 -17.59 5.96
C ARG A 19 -9.34 -17.09 7.38
N SER A 20 -8.24 -17.52 8.03
CA SER A 20 -7.88 -17.09 9.38
C SER A 20 -7.55 -15.59 9.45
N LEU A 21 -6.84 -15.07 8.46
CA LEU A 21 -6.54 -13.66 8.31
C LEU A 21 -7.83 -12.84 8.13
N PHE A 22 -8.73 -13.29 7.26
CA PHE A 22 -10.02 -12.62 7.03
C PHE A 22 -10.88 -12.56 8.30
N GLN A 23 -10.89 -13.61 9.12
CA GLN A 23 -11.65 -13.66 10.36
C GLN A 23 -11.14 -12.70 11.44
N ARG A 24 -9.85 -12.35 11.41
CA ARG A 24 -9.20 -11.49 12.40
C ARG A 24 -9.26 -10.01 12.03
N LEU A 25 -9.32 -9.71 10.74
CA LEU A 25 -9.44 -8.34 10.26
C LEU A 25 -10.85 -7.78 10.48
N PRO A 26 -10.99 -6.47 10.69
CA PRO A 26 -12.29 -5.81 10.70
C PRO A 26 -13.03 -6.11 9.40
N LYS A 27 -14.28 -6.58 9.50
CA LYS A 27 -15.11 -6.84 8.32
C LYS A 27 -15.36 -5.50 7.62
N ALA A 28 -14.78 -5.33 6.43
CA ALA A 28 -15.11 -4.17 5.61
C ALA A 28 -16.61 -4.21 5.28
N ALA A 29 -17.24 -3.04 5.32
CA ALA A 29 -18.56 -2.88 4.72
C ALA A 29 -18.46 -3.24 3.23
N LEU A 30 -19.50 -3.88 2.68
CA LEU A 30 -19.63 -4.12 1.23
C LEU A 30 -19.97 -2.82 0.49
N SER A 31 -19.28 -1.72 0.83
CA SER A 31 -19.40 -0.45 0.13
C SER A 31 -18.39 -0.41 -1.01
N PHE A 32 -18.88 -0.23 -2.22
CA PHE A 32 -18.04 -0.05 -3.39
C PHE A 32 -17.69 1.43 -3.59
N PRO A 33 -16.50 1.74 -4.14
CA PRO A 33 -16.12 3.12 -4.41
C PRO A 33 -17.09 3.75 -5.40
N LYS A 34 -17.48 4.99 -5.11
CA LYS A 34 -18.31 5.83 -5.98
C LYS A 34 -17.48 7.01 -6.46
N ARG A 35 -17.75 7.45 -7.68
CA ARG A 35 -17.20 8.68 -8.25
C ARG A 35 -17.76 9.90 -7.49
N PRO A 36 -17.14 11.09 -7.58
CA PRO A 36 -17.65 12.31 -6.93
C PRO A 36 -19.10 12.67 -7.29
N ASN A 37 -19.59 12.23 -8.45
CA ASN A 37 -20.98 12.40 -8.89
C ASN A 37 -21.97 11.35 -8.31
N GLY A 38 -21.51 10.47 -7.43
CA GLY A 38 -22.30 9.40 -6.82
C GLY A 38 -22.50 8.15 -7.69
N LEU A 39 -22.03 8.13 -8.95
CA LEU A 39 -22.11 6.94 -9.79
C LEU A 39 -21.10 5.89 -9.33
N PRO A 40 -21.43 4.58 -9.45
CA PRO A 40 -20.49 3.50 -9.19
C PRO A 40 -19.19 3.65 -9.99
N LEU A 41 -18.05 3.40 -9.33
CA LEU A 41 -16.77 3.39 -10.03
C LEU A 41 -16.57 2.09 -10.82
N LEU A 42 -17.09 0.98 -10.30
CA LEU A 42 -17.02 -0.36 -10.89
C LEU A 42 -18.02 -0.47 -12.05
N LEU A 43 -17.57 -0.95 -13.20
CA LEU A 43 -18.45 -1.25 -14.33
C LEU A 43 -19.38 -2.42 -14.04
N LYS A 44 -18.90 -3.41 -13.27
CA LYS A 44 -19.60 -4.65 -12.93
C LYS A 44 -19.91 -4.73 -11.43
N GLU A 45 -20.44 -3.66 -10.83
CA GLU A 45 -20.78 -3.64 -9.39
C GLU A 45 -21.65 -4.84 -8.96
N GLY A 46 -22.74 -5.13 -9.70
CA GLY A 46 -23.63 -6.27 -9.38
C GLY A 46 -23.00 -7.66 -9.57
N PHE A 47 -21.85 -7.78 -10.24
CA PHE A 47 -21.06 -9.02 -10.25
C PHE A 47 -20.36 -9.19 -8.88
N PHE A 48 -19.66 -8.15 -8.42
CA PHE A 48 -18.97 -8.18 -7.14
C PHE A 48 -19.92 -8.25 -5.96
N GLU A 49 -21.08 -7.59 -6.02
CA GLU A 49 -22.08 -7.67 -4.97
C GLU A 49 -22.55 -9.12 -4.76
N ARG A 50 -22.87 -9.84 -5.85
CA ARG A 50 -23.28 -11.26 -5.79
C ARG A 50 -22.14 -12.19 -5.36
N LEU A 51 -20.92 -11.92 -5.82
CA LEU A 51 -19.73 -12.70 -5.47
C LEU A 51 -19.36 -12.53 -3.99
N LEU A 52 -19.27 -11.28 -3.51
CA LEU A 52 -18.83 -10.95 -2.15
C LEU A 52 -19.92 -11.19 -1.10
N SER A 53 -21.20 -11.12 -1.47
CA SER A 53 -22.31 -11.55 -0.59
C SER A 53 -22.42 -13.07 -0.47
N GLY A 54 -21.66 -13.84 -1.26
CA GLY A 54 -21.75 -15.30 -1.31
C GLY A 54 -23.02 -15.82 -1.99
N GLN A 55 -23.80 -14.97 -2.66
CA GLN A 55 -24.99 -15.39 -3.41
C GLN A 55 -24.64 -16.25 -4.62
N THR A 56 -23.46 -16.05 -5.22
CA THR A 56 -23.05 -16.74 -6.44
C THR A 56 -21.56 -17.08 -6.36
N SER A 57 -21.21 -18.33 -6.69
CA SER A 57 -19.81 -18.75 -6.75
C SER A 57 -19.11 -18.19 -8.00
N LEU A 58 -17.80 -17.98 -7.94
CA LEU A 58 -17.04 -17.48 -9.11
C LEU A 58 -17.23 -18.40 -10.34
N ASN A 59 -17.32 -19.71 -10.13
CA ASN A 59 -17.50 -20.73 -11.17
C ASN A 59 -18.87 -20.70 -11.87
N SER A 60 -19.87 -20.04 -11.28
CA SER A 60 -21.21 -19.92 -11.87
C SER A 60 -21.40 -18.70 -12.75
N PHE A 61 -20.42 -17.79 -12.82
CA PHE A 61 -20.50 -16.64 -13.71
C PHE A 61 -20.07 -16.98 -15.15
N PRO A 62 -20.72 -16.41 -16.17
CA PRO A 62 -20.26 -16.52 -17.55
C PRO A 62 -18.83 -15.99 -17.71
N ALA A 63 -18.01 -16.66 -18.52
CA ALA A 63 -16.63 -16.26 -18.75
C ALA A 63 -16.49 -14.80 -19.26
N SER A 64 -17.45 -14.32 -20.04
CA SER A 64 -17.51 -12.93 -20.52
C SER A 64 -17.68 -11.91 -19.39
N ASP A 65 -18.48 -12.24 -18.38
CA ASP A 65 -18.68 -11.36 -17.22
C ASP A 65 -17.44 -11.35 -16.32
N VAL A 66 -16.80 -12.51 -16.15
CA VAL A 66 -15.54 -12.62 -15.40
C VAL A 66 -14.43 -11.81 -16.07
N SER A 67 -14.26 -11.93 -17.39
CA SER A 67 -13.30 -11.10 -18.14
C SER A 67 -13.61 -9.61 -18.02
N ALA A 68 -14.87 -9.22 -18.13
CA ALA A 68 -15.28 -7.82 -18.03
C ALA A 68 -15.07 -7.24 -16.62
N ALA A 69 -15.23 -8.05 -15.57
CA ALA A 69 -15.00 -7.66 -14.18
C ALA A 69 -13.51 -7.63 -13.79
N GLN A 70 -12.61 -8.25 -14.56
CA GLN A 70 -11.19 -8.34 -14.20
C GLN A 70 -10.53 -6.94 -14.03
N GLY A 71 -10.85 -5.99 -14.91
CA GLY A 71 -10.30 -4.63 -14.84
C GLY A 71 -10.76 -3.83 -13.61
N ASP A 72 -11.89 -4.23 -13.02
CA ASP A 72 -12.49 -3.60 -11.84
C ASP A 72 -11.85 -4.07 -10.53
N LEU A 73 -11.08 -5.18 -10.53
CA LEU A 73 -10.41 -5.72 -9.32
C LEU A 73 -9.51 -4.68 -8.64
N LYS A 74 -8.88 -3.79 -9.41
CA LYS A 74 -8.01 -2.72 -8.90
C LYS A 74 -8.74 -1.70 -8.02
N HIS A 75 -10.07 -1.64 -8.10
CA HIS A 75 -10.91 -0.72 -7.34
C HIS A 75 -11.50 -1.35 -6.06
N LEU A 76 -11.39 -2.67 -5.88
CA LEU A 76 -11.86 -3.33 -4.67
C LEU A 76 -11.05 -2.90 -3.44
N SER A 77 -11.47 -3.19 -2.22
CA SER A 77 -10.65 -3.03 -1.01
C SER A 77 -9.74 -4.26 -0.78
N PHE A 78 -8.79 -4.16 0.14
CA PHE A 78 -7.95 -5.31 0.53
C PHE A 78 -8.81 -6.46 1.08
N GLU A 79 -9.79 -6.15 1.92
CA GLU A 79 -10.71 -7.10 2.54
C GLU A 79 -11.61 -7.78 1.50
N GLN A 80 -12.06 -7.04 0.48
CA GLN A 80 -12.85 -7.58 -0.63
C GLN A 80 -12.01 -8.55 -1.48
N LEU A 81 -10.76 -8.21 -1.79
CA LEU A 81 -9.83 -9.12 -2.48
C LEU A 81 -9.55 -10.38 -1.65
N LEU A 82 -9.36 -10.21 -0.34
CA LEU A 82 -9.16 -11.31 0.59
C LEU A 82 -10.37 -12.26 0.62
N LEU A 83 -11.59 -11.70 0.58
CA LEU A 83 -12.84 -12.46 0.50
C LEU A 83 -12.98 -13.25 -0.82
N ILE A 84 -12.49 -12.70 -1.93
CA ILE A 84 -12.44 -13.42 -3.22
C ILE A 84 -11.42 -14.57 -3.12
N CYS A 85 -10.20 -14.29 -2.67
CA CYS A 85 -9.09 -15.24 -2.67
C CYS A 85 -9.18 -16.35 -1.60
N GLN A 86 -10.07 -16.25 -0.61
CA GLN A 86 -10.30 -17.34 0.35
C GLN A 86 -11.11 -18.52 -0.22
N GLY A 87 -11.76 -18.33 -1.37
CA GLY A 87 -12.49 -19.39 -2.08
C GLY A 87 -11.59 -20.49 -2.63
N ASP A 88 -12.18 -21.53 -3.19
CA ASP A 88 -11.41 -22.53 -3.92
C ASP A 88 -10.99 -21.97 -5.28
N PRO A 89 -9.71 -22.12 -5.67
CA PRO A 89 -9.25 -21.67 -6.97
C PRO A 89 -10.01 -22.42 -8.08
N PRO A 90 -10.36 -21.74 -9.18
CA PRO A 90 -11.04 -22.40 -10.30
C PRO A 90 -10.11 -23.48 -10.88
N SER A 91 -10.64 -24.69 -11.12
CA SER A 91 -9.82 -25.83 -11.53
C SER A 91 -9.38 -25.81 -13.01
N LEU A 92 -9.59 -24.69 -13.72
CA LEU A 92 -9.53 -24.64 -15.18
C LEU A 92 -8.78 -23.41 -15.67
N ALA A 93 -7.99 -23.60 -16.74
CA ALA A 93 -7.41 -22.53 -17.54
C ALA A 93 -8.52 -21.65 -18.17
N GLY A 94 -8.15 -20.41 -18.52
CA GLY A 94 -9.05 -19.45 -19.16
C GLY A 94 -9.38 -18.23 -18.27
N PRO A 95 -10.48 -17.52 -18.56
CA PRO A 95 -10.81 -16.26 -17.89
C PRO A 95 -10.93 -16.32 -16.37
N LEU A 96 -11.44 -17.43 -15.82
CA LEU A 96 -11.54 -17.60 -14.37
C LEU A 96 -10.18 -17.69 -13.69
N ALA A 97 -9.25 -18.49 -14.24
CA ALA A 97 -7.89 -18.57 -13.72
C ALA A 97 -7.16 -17.23 -13.85
N ALA A 98 -7.34 -16.51 -14.96
CA ALA A 98 -6.75 -15.19 -15.16
C ALA A 98 -7.28 -14.15 -14.15
N PHE A 99 -8.60 -14.13 -13.91
CA PHE A 99 -9.25 -13.30 -12.91
C PHE A 99 -8.75 -13.63 -11.50
N TRP A 100 -8.68 -14.92 -11.14
CA TRP A 100 -8.17 -15.36 -9.84
C TRP A 100 -6.72 -14.97 -9.62
N ALA A 101 -5.85 -15.20 -10.62
CA ALA A 101 -4.44 -14.83 -10.55
C ALA A 101 -4.27 -13.31 -10.41
N SER A 102 -5.09 -12.52 -11.10
CA SER A 102 -5.10 -11.05 -10.97
C SER A 102 -5.56 -10.60 -9.57
N ALA A 103 -6.62 -11.22 -9.03
CA ALA A 103 -7.10 -10.93 -7.68
C ALA A 103 -6.04 -11.27 -6.63
N GLU A 104 -5.38 -12.43 -6.76
CA GLU A 104 -4.31 -12.86 -5.86
C GLU A 104 -3.07 -11.94 -5.97
N SER A 105 -2.70 -11.52 -7.18
CA SER A 105 -1.60 -10.57 -7.38
C SER A 105 -1.88 -9.23 -6.69
N LEU A 106 -3.07 -8.65 -6.91
CA LEU A 106 -3.50 -7.39 -6.28
C LEU A 106 -3.62 -7.53 -4.76
N LEU A 107 -4.06 -8.68 -4.27
CA LEU A 107 -4.09 -8.97 -2.84
C LEU A 107 -2.70 -8.85 -2.22
N TYR A 108 -1.70 -9.51 -2.79
CA TYR A 108 -0.33 -9.45 -2.25
C TYR A 108 0.34 -8.09 -2.45
N GLU A 109 0.05 -7.39 -3.55
CA GLU A 109 0.53 -6.02 -3.75
C GLU A 109 0.05 -5.12 -2.61
N ARG A 110 -1.26 -5.15 -2.31
CA ARG A 110 -1.85 -4.34 -1.24
C ARG A 110 -1.41 -4.79 0.15
N LEU A 111 -1.28 -6.09 0.37
CA LEU A 111 -0.74 -6.62 1.62
C LEU A 111 0.70 -6.14 1.82
N SER A 112 1.53 -6.19 0.77
CA SER A 112 2.92 -5.73 0.82
C SER A 112 3.02 -4.22 1.12
N ALA A 113 2.16 -3.42 0.49
CA ALA A 113 2.05 -1.98 0.74
C ALA A 113 1.59 -1.68 2.17
N ARG A 114 0.58 -2.40 2.67
CA ARG A 114 0.07 -2.27 4.06
C ARG A 114 1.13 -2.65 5.09
N LEU A 115 1.96 -3.63 4.81
CA LEU A 115 3.02 -4.10 5.71
C LEU A 115 4.31 -3.28 5.61
N GLY A 116 4.49 -2.48 4.55
CA GLY A 116 5.77 -1.86 4.22
C GLY A 116 6.87 -2.89 3.92
N LYS A 117 6.51 -3.99 3.27
CA LYS A 117 7.37 -5.16 3.05
C LYS A 117 7.37 -5.60 1.58
N THR A 118 8.29 -6.50 1.22
CA THR A 118 8.35 -7.08 -0.13
C THR A 118 7.17 -8.00 -0.41
N ALA A 119 6.84 -8.21 -1.68
CA ALA A 119 5.78 -9.15 -2.09
C ALA A 119 6.04 -10.59 -1.59
N GLU A 120 7.30 -11.02 -1.53
CA GLU A 120 7.68 -12.34 -1.00
C GLU A 120 7.38 -12.47 0.50
N GLU A 121 7.63 -11.42 1.29
CA GLU A 121 7.30 -11.39 2.71
C GLU A 121 5.79 -11.37 2.93
N ALA A 122 5.04 -10.63 2.10
CA ALA A 122 3.59 -10.62 2.14
C ALA A 122 3.00 -12.02 1.84
N GLN A 123 3.61 -12.80 0.95
CA GLN A 123 3.19 -14.19 0.67
C GLN A 123 3.38 -15.13 1.87
N LEU A 124 4.30 -14.83 2.80
CA LEU A 124 4.46 -15.60 4.03
C LEU A 124 3.31 -15.39 5.02
N VAL A 125 2.63 -14.24 4.97
CA VAL A 125 1.61 -13.89 5.95
C VAL A 125 0.45 -14.90 5.97
N PRO A 126 -0.20 -15.25 4.84
CA PRO A 126 -1.20 -16.31 4.87
C PRO A 126 -0.65 -17.64 5.41
N LEU A 127 0.57 -18.02 5.03
CA LEU A 127 1.19 -19.25 5.55
C LEU A 127 1.36 -19.21 7.07
N ILE A 128 1.72 -18.07 7.64
CA ILE A 128 1.80 -17.83 9.09
C ILE A 128 0.43 -18.01 9.75
N TYR A 129 -0.62 -17.36 9.24
CA TYR A 129 -1.97 -17.50 9.79
C TYR A 129 -2.54 -18.92 9.65
N GLY A 130 -2.09 -19.66 8.63
CA GLY A 130 -2.40 -21.08 8.45
C GLY A 130 -1.67 -21.93 9.48
N ALA A 131 -0.36 -21.71 9.65
CA ALA A 131 0.47 -22.41 10.62
C ALA A 131 0.00 -22.17 12.05
N LEU A 132 -0.48 -20.98 12.39
CA LEU A 132 -1.02 -20.63 13.70
C LEU A 132 -2.13 -21.59 14.18
N GLN A 133 -2.91 -22.17 13.26
CA GLN A 133 -3.95 -23.15 13.59
C GLN A 133 -3.39 -24.49 14.07
N HIS A 134 -2.12 -24.78 13.77
CA HIS A 134 -1.43 -26.02 14.12
C HIS A 134 -0.52 -25.87 15.35
N VAL A 135 -0.39 -24.66 15.90
CA VAL A 135 0.59 -24.32 16.96
C VAL A 135 -0.09 -24.16 18.33
N SER A 136 -1.26 -24.77 18.52
CA SER A 136 -2.05 -24.66 19.76
C SER A 136 -1.35 -25.18 21.03
N ALA A 137 -0.27 -25.95 20.88
CA ALA A 137 0.53 -26.47 21.99
C ALA A 137 1.56 -25.47 22.55
N LEU A 138 1.86 -24.37 21.84
CA LEU A 138 2.76 -23.33 22.34
C LEU A 138 2.03 -22.30 23.21
N PRO A 139 2.74 -21.62 24.13
CA PRO A 139 2.18 -20.47 24.84
C PRO A 139 1.66 -19.40 23.86
N PRO A 140 0.54 -18.73 24.17
CA PRO A 140 -0.04 -17.75 23.28
C PRO A 140 0.89 -16.54 23.13
N ALA A 141 1.32 -16.27 21.90
CA ALA A 141 1.99 -15.03 21.53
C ALA A 141 1.14 -14.25 20.51
N GLU A 142 1.16 -12.92 20.62
CA GLU A 142 0.46 -12.02 19.69
C GLU A 142 1.32 -11.63 18.49
N HIS A 143 2.61 -11.94 18.52
CA HIS A 143 3.58 -11.55 17.50
C HIS A 143 4.17 -12.78 16.80
N TRP A 144 4.53 -12.62 15.54
CA TRP A 144 5.26 -13.62 14.75
C TRP A 144 6.45 -12.96 14.05
N LEU A 145 7.64 -13.56 14.12
CA LEU A 145 8.83 -13.05 13.46
C LEU A 145 8.73 -13.21 11.93
N LEU A 146 8.68 -12.08 11.23
CA LEU A 146 8.61 -11.97 9.77
C LEU A 146 9.87 -11.25 9.26
N LYS A 147 10.88 -12.03 8.82
CA LYS A 147 12.15 -11.57 8.23
C LYS A 147 12.72 -10.28 8.89
N GLY A 148 13.00 -10.35 10.19
CA GLY A 148 13.62 -9.24 10.94
C GLY A 148 12.66 -8.17 11.46
N ALA A 149 11.35 -8.38 11.35
CA ALA A 149 10.33 -7.55 11.98
C ALA A 149 9.25 -8.42 12.66
N LEU A 150 8.39 -7.81 13.47
CA LEU A 150 7.33 -8.52 14.20
C LEU A 150 5.97 -8.27 13.53
N LEU A 151 5.34 -9.33 13.05
CA LEU A 151 3.96 -9.30 12.57
C LEU A 151 3.01 -9.44 13.77
N PHE A 152 2.24 -8.40 14.06
CA PHE A 152 1.20 -8.42 15.07
C PHE A 152 -0.05 -9.14 14.52
N LEU A 153 -0.34 -10.33 15.04
CA LEU A 153 -1.34 -11.27 14.53
C LEU A 153 -2.81 -10.83 14.69
N PRO A 154 -3.18 -9.92 15.60
CA PRO A 154 -4.55 -9.40 15.65
C PRO A 154 -4.87 -8.38 14.54
N SER A 155 -4.00 -7.39 14.29
CA SER A 155 -4.26 -6.31 13.30
C SER A 155 -3.58 -6.52 11.94
N CYS A 156 -2.69 -7.51 11.84
CA CYS A 156 -1.83 -7.74 10.68
C CYS A 156 -0.92 -6.54 10.35
N GLU A 157 -0.33 -5.93 11.38
CA GLU A 157 0.62 -4.82 11.26
C GLU A 157 2.05 -5.29 11.53
N VAL A 158 3.02 -4.66 10.88
CA VAL A 158 4.44 -4.94 11.12
C VAL A 158 5.00 -3.89 12.09
N LYS A 159 5.59 -4.37 13.19
CA LYS A 159 6.31 -3.56 14.17
C LYS A 159 7.82 -3.81 14.05
N PRO A 160 8.65 -2.83 14.44
CA PRO A 160 10.09 -3.05 14.57
C PRO A 160 10.37 -4.19 15.57
N LEU A 161 11.57 -4.77 15.46
CA LEU A 161 11.96 -5.90 16.30
C LEU A 161 12.19 -5.46 17.75
N GLU A 162 11.22 -5.74 18.61
CA GLU A 162 11.22 -5.43 20.04
C GLU A 162 11.48 -6.69 20.90
N GLU A 163 11.72 -6.49 22.20
CA GLU A 163 11.85 -7.57 23.18
C GLU A 163 10.47 -8.05 23.66
N THR A 164 9.64 -8.44 22.69
CA THR A 164 8.31 -9.00 22.93
C THR A 164 8.28 -10.45 22.49
N ALA A 165 7.61 -11.28 23.29
CA ALA A 165 7.48 -12.70 22.98
C ALA A 165 6.79 -12.90 21.62
N ALA A 166 7.39 -13.74 20.78
CA ALA A 166 6.94 -13.98 19.42
C ALA A 166 7.12 -15.44 19.02
N TYR A 167 6.29 -15.88 18.08
CA TYR A 167 6.55 -17.13 17.36
C TYR A 167 7.63 -16.91 16.30
N CYS A 168 8.62 -17.78 16.30
CA CYS A 168 9.67 -17.82 15.29
C CYS A 168 9.57 -19.14 14.55
N HIS A 169 9.85 -19.15 13.24
CA HIS A 169 9.80 -20.37 12.44
C HIS A 169 11.13 -20.61 11.73
N SER A 170 11.49 -21.88 11.58
CA SER A 170 12.60 -22.33 10.73
C SER A 170 12.07 -23.26 9.65
N ASN A 171 12.49 -23.05 8.40
CA ASN A 171 12.09 -23.92 7.31
C ASN A 171 12.96 -25.19 7.28
N LEU A 172 12.35 -26.34 7.57
CA LEU A 172 13.04 -27.64 7.60
C LEU A 172 13.23 -28.25 6.20
N MET A 173 12.59 -27.69 5.17
CA MET A 173 12.75 -28.20 3.81
C MET A 173 13.93 -27.55 3.08
N LYS A 174 14.68 -28.38 2.36
CA LYS A 174 15.63 -27.88 1.37
C LYS A 174 14.86 -27.20 0.25
N ALA A 175 15.34 -26.04 -0.20
CA ALA A 175 14.82 -25.38 -1.39
C ALA A 175 14.78 -26.40 -2.55
N SER A 176 13.56 -26.76 -2.96
CA SER A 176 13.32 -27.71 -4.04
C SER A 176 12.65 -26.97 -5.20
N ASN A 177 13.09 -27.20 -6.44
CA ASN A 177 12.51 -26.64 -7.66
C ASN A 177 11.16 -27.29 -8.04
N VAL A 178 10.40 -27.75 -7.06
CA VAL A 178 9.08 -28.33 -7.26
C VAL A 178 8.08 -27.21 -7.57
N ALA A 179 7.20 -27.45 -8.55
CA ALA A 179 6.10 -26.54 -8.89
C ALA A 179 5.31 -26.15 -7.63
N LYS A 180 4.88 -24.88 -7.53
CA LYS A 180 4.26 -24.31 -6.32
C LYS A 180 3.12 -25.16 -5.74
N GLU A 181 2.28 -25.72 -6.61
CA GLU A 181 1.13 -26.58 -6.22
C GLU A 181 1.53 -27.87 -5.48
N ARG A 182 2.74 -28.38 -5.76
CA ARG A 182 3.25 -29.61 -5.16
C ARG A 182 4.23 -29.33 -4.02
N LYS A 183 4.50 -28.06 -3.71
CA LYS A 183 5.33 -27.70 -2.57
C LYS A 183 4.61 -28.09 -1.29
N LYS A 184 5.31 -28.86 -0.47
CA LYS A 184 4.93 -29.10 0.91
C LYS A 184 5.64 -28.07 1.78
N LEU A 185 5.09 -27.76 2.92
CA LEU A 185 5.66 -26.86 3.90
C LEU A 185 5.90 -27.67 5.17
N HIS A 186 7.12 -27.55 5.69
CA HIS A 186 7.55 -28.19 6.92
C HIS A 186 8.32 -27.17 7.74
N TRP A 187 7.65 -26.59 8.72
CA TRP A 187 8.20 -25.56 9.59
C TRP A 187 8.38 -26.10 11.00
N GLU A 188 9.46 -25.73 11.65
CA GLU A 188 9.62 -25.85 13.10
C GLU A 188 9.27 -24.49 13.71
N VAL A 189 8.19 -24.41 14.48
CA VAL A 189 7.74 -23.17 15.14
C VAL A 189 8.13 -23.21 16.61
N GLN A 190 8.77 -22.15 17.08
CA GLN A 190 9.25 -22.01 18.46
C GLN A 190 8.70 -20.73 19.08
N HIS A 191 8.35 -20.79 20.36
CA HIS A 191 8.01 -19.60 21.14
C HIS A 191 9.31 -19.00 21.71
N CYS A 192 9.63 -17.77 21.31
CA CYS A 192 10.83 -17.06 21.73
C CYS A 192 10.44 -15.86 22.60
N GLU A 193 11.01 -15.75 23.81
CA GLU A 193 10.83 -14.57 24.68
C GLU A 193 11.55 -13.35 24.09
N ASN A 194 12.73 -13.56 23.50
CA ASN A 194 13.49 -12.54 22.78
C ASN A 194 13.72 -12.97 21.31
N PRO A 195 12.92 -12.46 20.36
CA PRO A 195 13.04 -12.83 18.95
C PRO A 195 14.33 -12.34 18.29
N LYS A 196 15.07 -11.39 18.90
CA LYS A 196 16.38 -10.94 18.41
C LYS A 196 17.46 -12.03 18.46
N ASP A 197 17.34 -12.93 19.43
CA ASP A 197 18.30 -14.02 19.64
C ASP A 197 17.99 -15.25 18.78
N PHE A 198 16.85 -15.23 18.07
CA PHE A 198 16.43 -16.33 17.23
C PHE A 198 17.36 -16.47 16.01
N LYS A 199 18.00 -17.63 15.90
CA LYS A 199 18.77 -18.02 14.72
C LYS A 199 17.97 -19.04 13.94
N GLU A 200 17.63 -18.70 12.70
CA GLU A 200 16.93 -19.63 11.82
C GLU A 200 17.78 -20.89 11.65
N ARG A 201 17.22 -22.02 12.07
CA ARG A 201 17.84 -23.32 11.91
C ARG A 201 17.74 -23.69 10.44
N GLN A 202 18.79 -23.40 9.68
CA GLN A 202 18.89 -23.96 8.33
C GLN A 202 18.86 -25.48 8.49
N ALA A 203 18.01 -26.15 7.71
CA ALA A 203 17.96 -27.60 7.66
C ALA A 203 19.39 -28.11 7.51
N ASP A 204 19.98 -28.58 8.61
CA ASP A 204 21.38 -29.00 8.66
C ASP A 204 21.52 -29.91 7.46
N ARG A 205 22.39 -29.54 6.52
CA ARG A 205 22.77 -30.41 5.42
C ARG A 205 23.37 -31.60 6.12
N ALA A 206 22.53 -32.57 6.44
CA ALA A 206 22.92 -33.74 7.16
C ALA A 206 24.09 -34.27 6.34
N THR A 207 25.28 -34.12 6.89
CA THR A 207 26.45 -34.92 6.61
C THR A 207 26.14 -36.32 7.14
N GLY A 208 24.96 -36.85 6.78
CA GLY A 208 24.72 -38.27 6.81
C GLY A 208 25.85 -38.87 6.00
N PRO A 209 26.53 -39.89 6.54
CA PRO A 209 27.69 -40.48 5.89
C PRO A 209 27.28 -40.77 4.45
N ARG A 210 27.98 -40.14 3.49
CA ARG A 210 27.83 -40.44 2.07
C ARG A 210 28.02 -41.96 1.98
N ARG A 211 26.91 -42.70 1.92
CA ARG A 211 26.96 -44.09 1.48
C ARG A 211 27.40 -44.00 0.03
N SER A 212 28.71 -44.06 -0.17
CA SER A 212 29.32 -44.36 -1.45
C SER A 212 28.82 -45.74 -1.84
N SER A 213 27.68 -45.78 -2.52
CA SER A 213 27.29 -46.93 -3.31
C SER A 213 28.26 -46.99 -4.49
N ALA A 214 29.48 -47.44 -4.20
CA ALA A 214 30.39 -47.99 -5.18
C ALA A 214 29.76 -49.30 -5.69
N LYS A 215 28.80 -49.18 -6.60
CA LYS A 215 28.37 -50.29 -7.44
C LYS A 215 29.09 -50.06 -8.76
N GLY A 216 30.17 -50.82 -8.94
CA GLY A 216 31.02 -50.77 -10.12
C GLY A 216 30.20 -51.00 -11.38
N TYR A 217 30.17 -49.99 -12.23
CA TYR A 217 29.98 -50.17 -13.66
C TYR A 217 31.34 -49.86 -14.31
N PRO A 218 31.83 -50.73 -15.21
CA PRO A 218 33.08 -50.49 -15.92
C PRO A 218 32.92 -49.26 -16.83
N ALA A 219 33.94 -48.40 -16.79
CA ALA A 219 34.01 -47.17 -17.56
C ALA A 219 33.95 -47.46 -19.08
N PRO A 220 33.15 -46.72 -19.87
CA PRO A 220 33.29 -46.72 -21.32
C PRO A 220 34.59 -46.00 -21.70
N ALA A 221 35.35 -46.63 -22.60
CA ALA A 221 36.64 -46.17 -23.09
C ALA A 221 36.57 -44.74 -23.68
N PRO A 222 37.63 -43.92 -23.51
CA PRO A 222 37.68 -42.57 -24.06
C PRO A 222 37.79 -42.61 -25.58
N LYS A 223 36.84 -41.97 -26.27
CA LYS A 223 36.95 -41.65 -27.70
C LYS A 223 38.07 -40.63 -27.91
N PRO A 224 38.95 -40.83 -28.92
CA PRO A 224 39.98 -39.85 -29.22
C PRO A 224 39.36 -38.59 -29.85
N ALA A 225 39.81 -37.44 -29.36
CA ALA A 225 39.51 -36.13 -29.91
C ALA A 225 40.18 -35.98 -31.29
N ALA A 226 39.38 -35.85 -32.34
CA ALA A 226 39.85 -35.39 -33.64
C ALA A 226 39.91 -33.86 -33.63
N LYS A 227 41.12 -33.34 -33.75
CA LYS A 227 41.40 -31.93 -34.04
C LYS A 227 40.95 -31.63 -35.46
N ALA A 228 40.25 -30.51 -35.61
CA ALA A 228 40.07 -29.84 -36.88
C ALA A 228 41.38 -29.14 -37.24
N ASP A 229 42.05 -29.61 -38.28
CA ASP A 229 43.00 -28.81 -39.05
C ASP A 229 42.35 -28.53 -40.41
N SER A 230 42.16 -27.24 -40.65
CA SER A 230 41.87 -26.64 -41.93
C SER A 230 43.12 -26.72 -42.82
N ASP A 231 43.00 -27.30 -44.00
CA ASP A 231 43.81 -26.87 -45.15
C ASP A 231 43.16 -27.32 -46.46
N ALA A 232 42.98 -26.35 -47.35
CA ALA A 232 42.65 -26.55 -48.76
C ALA A 232 43.81 -27.30 -49.46
N PRO A 233 43.55 -27.96 -50.60
CA PRO A 233 43.85 -27.25 -51.84
C PRO A 233 42.89 -27.56 -53.02
N THR A 234 42.64 -26.50 -53.76
CA THR A 234 42.82 -26.37 -55.22
C THR A 234 42.53 -27.57 -56.11
N GLU A 235 41.53 -27.37 -56.96
CA GLU A 235 41.23 -28.08 -58.19
C GLU A 235 42.50 -28.40 -59.00
N SER A 236 42.66 -29.66 -59.38
CA SER A 236 43.56 -30.08 -60.44
C SER A 236 42.75 -30.82 -61.49
N GLU A 237 42.69 -30.20 -62.66
CA GLU A 237 42.30 -30.78 -63.94
C GLU A 237 43.04 -32.10 -64.16
N TYR A 238 42.30 -33.12 -64.57
CA TYR A 238 42.89 -34.31 -65.18
C TYR A 238 42.21 -34.55 -66.52
N GLU A 239 42.94 -34.15 -67.56
CA GLU A 239 42.90 -34.72 -68.90
C GLU A 239 42.74 -36.25 -68.82
N THR A 240 41.85 -36.79 -69.66
CA THR A 240 41.87 -38.21 -69.98
C THR A 240 42.04 -38.35 -71.48
N ASP A 241 43.24 -38.77 -71.85
CA ASP A 241 43.70 -39.11 -73.19
C ASP A 241 42.80 -40.17 -73.86
N GLU A 242 42.33 -39.87 -75.07
CA GLU A 242 41.85 -40.88 -76.02
C GLU A 242 43.06 -41.43 -76.81
N GLU A 243 43.53 -42.63 -76.45
CA GLU A 243 44.57 -43.35 -77.18
C GLU A 243 43.95 -44.54 -77.94
N GLU A 244 43.65 -44.33 -79.23
CA GLU A 244 43.32 -45.39 -80.21
C GLU A 244 44.60 -46.13 -80.68
N PRO A 245 44.62 -47.49 -80.70
CA PRO A 245 45.61 -48.22 -81.48
C PRO A 245 45.04 -48.85 -82.76
N LYS A 246 45.79 -48.62 -83.84
CA LYS A 246 45.67 -49.14 -85.23
C LYS A 246 45.49 -50.67 -85.33
N PRO A 247 44.85 -51.19 -86.40
CA PRO A 247 45.05 -52.57 -86.84
C PRO A 247 46.05 -52.65 -88.00
N GLY A 248 47.07 -53.48 -87.85
CA GLY A 248 48.05 -53.80 -88.89
C GLY A 248 48.46 -55.27 -88.89
N SER A 249 48.41 -55.85 -90.09
CA SER A 249 49.27 -56.93 -90.60
C SER A 249 48.80 -58.40 -90.57
N ARG A 250 48.96 -58.99 -91.76
CA ARG A 250 48.66 -60.36 -92.26
C ARG A 250 49.75 -61.39 -91.88
N PRO A 251 49.61 -62.68 -92.26
CA PRO A 251 50.15 -63.21 -93.54
C PRO A 251 49.18 -64.22 -94.22
N ARG A 252 49.04 -64.47 -95.53
CA ARG A 252 49.85 -64.67 -96.75
C ARG A 252 50.70 -65.97 -96.80
N VAL A 253 50.19 -66.98 -97.52
CA VAL A 253 50.90 -68.14 -98.12
C VAL A 253 50.13 -68.54 -99.40
N VAL A 254 50.42 -68.08 -100.64
CA VAL A 254 51.28 -68.65 -101.72
C VAL A 254 51.52 -70.18 -101.66
N SER A 255 51.19 -71.01 -102.66
CA SER A 255 51.94 -71.22 -103.93
C SER A 255 51.20 -72.29 -104.79
N ALA A 256 51.06 -72.15 -106.13
CA ALA A 256 51.78 -72.87 -107.22
C ALA A 256 51.71 -74.42 -107.16
N GLY A 257 51.48 -75.23 -108.20
CA GLY A 257 51.57 -75.13 -109.67
C GLY A 257 52.00 -76.51 -110.23
N LEU A 258 51.87 -76.73 -111.56
CA LEU A 258 52.52 -77.80 -112.39
C LEU A 258 51.95 -79.23 -112.29
N ALA A 259 51.89 -80.12 -113.30
CA ALA A 259 52.27 -80.22 -114.72
C ALA A 259 51.62 -81.53 -115.29
N LYS A 260 51.07 -81.58 -116.52
CA LYS A 260 51.67 -82.00 -117.82
C LYS A 260 51.96 -83.51 -118.00
N ALA A 261 51.35 -84.14 -119.03
CA ALA A 261 51.94 -85.04 -120.06
C ALA A 261 51.10 -86.30 -120.45
N ALA A 262 51.03 -86.54 -121.77
CA ALA A 262 50.46 -87.69 -122.54
C ALA A 262 51.42 -88.92 -122.58
N PRO A 263 51.36 -89.92 -123.50
CA PRO A 263 50.32 -90.53 -124.36
C PRO A 263 50.24 -92.11 -124.27
N ALA A 264 49.28 -92.73 -125.01
CA ALA A 264 49.22 -94.08 -125.67
C ALA A 264 50.04 -95.31 -125.13
N PRO A 265 49.53 -96.58 -125.14
CA PRO A 265 49.22 -97.32 -126.39
C PRO A 265 48.09 -98.39 -126.34
N LYS A 266 47.61 -98.80 -127.53
CA LYS A 266 47.07 -100.14 -127.90
C LYS A 266 48.21 -100.89 -128.65
N PRO A 267 48.18 -102.21 -128.96
CA PRO A 267 47.22 -103.29 -128.70
C PRO A 267 47.88 -104.61 -128.20
N GLU A 268 47.12 -105.71 -128.20
CA GLU A 268 47.52 -107.10 -128.50
C GLU A 268 47.52 -108.19 -127.41
N ALA A 269 47.11 -109.35 -127.90
CA ALA A 269 47.25 -110.73 -127.42
C ALA A 269 46.27 -111.23 -126.34
N GLY A 270 45.40 -112.14 -126.78
CA GLY A 270 44.31 -112.76 -126.04
C GLY A 270 44.72 -113.36 -124.70
N VAL A 271 43.98 -112.95 -123.68
CA VAL A 271 44.13 -113.39 -122.30
C VAL A 271 42.98 -114.37 -121.99
N PRO A 272 43.28 -115.57 -121.44
CA PRO A 272 42.27 -116.57 -121.08
C PRO A 272 41.16 -116.00 -120.20
N PRO A 273 39.89 -116.45 -120.32
CA PRO A 273 38.76 -115.91 -119.56
C PRO A 273 38.98 -115.92 -118.03
N ALA A 274 39.76 -116.85 -117.50
CA ALA A 274 40.14 -116.89 -116.08
C ALA A 274 41.07 -115.73 -115.66
N LEU A 275 41.97 -115.26 -116.53
CA LEU A 275 42.85 -114.12 -116.26
C LEU A 275 42.14 -112.78 -116.47
N GLU A 276 41.12 -112.72 -117.34
CA GLU A 276 40.25 -111.55 -117.47
C GLU A 276 39.34 -111.40 -116.25
N GLN A 277 38.85 -112.52 -115.70
CA GLN A 277 38.12 -112.57 -114.44
C GLN A 277 39.00 -112.18 -113.26
N LEU A 278 40.24 -112.71 -113.17
CA LEU A 278 41.22 -112.26 -112.17
C LEU A 278 41.64 -110.79 -112.35
N ARG A 279 41.68 -110.25 -113.58
CA ARG A 279 41.91 -108.81 -113.81
C ARG A 279 40.71 -107.97 -113.41
N LYS A 280 39.48 -108.43 -113.64
CA LYS A 280 38.26 -107.78 -113.15
C LYS A 280 38.20 -107.83 -111.63
N GLU A 281 38.55 -108.94 -111.01
CA GLU A 281 38.64 -109.10 -109.56
C GLU A 281 39.80 -108.28 -108.96
N LEU A 282 40.96 -108.22 -109.62
CA LEU A 282 42.07 -107.36 -109.20
C LEU A 282 41.72 -105.88 -109.38
N ALA A 283 41.01 -105.51 -110.45
CA ALA A 283 40.52 -104.15 -110.67
C ALA A 283 39.43 -103.79 -109.65
N ALA A 284 38.53 -104.72 -109.31
CA ALA A 284 37.52 -104.55 -108.28
C ALA A 284 38.14 -104.49 -106.88
N ALA A 285 39.14 -105.31 -106.59
CA ALA A 285 39.90 -105.29 -105.33
C ALA A 285 40.73 -104.01 -105.21
N LYS A 286 41.32 -103.51 -106.31
CA LYS A 286 41.97 -102.20 -106.35
C LYS A 286 40.99 -101.04 -106.19
N ALA A 287 39.79 -101.15 -106.75
CA ALA A 287 38.72 -100.18 -106.55
C ALA A 287 38.22 -100.19 -105.09
N GLN A 288 38.05 -101.37 -104.49
CA GLN A 288 37.72 -101.53 -103.07
C GLN A 288 38.84 -101.05 -102.15
N ALA A 289 40.11 -101.26 -102.51
CA ALA A 289 41.24 -100.72 -101.78
C ALA A 289 41.29 -99.18 -101.86
N ALA A 290 41.03 -98.62 -103.05
CA ALA A 290 40.93 -97.16 -103.22
C ALA A 290 39.73 -96.57 -102.44
N ASP A 291 38.61 -97.29 -102.36
CA ASP A 291 37.43 -96.88 -101.58
C ASP A 291 37.71 -97.00 -100.06
N ALA A 292 38.45 -98.02 -99.63
CA ALA A 292 38.92 -98.15 -98.27
C ALA A 292 39.91 -97.03 -97.88
N ASP A 293 40.84 -96.68 -98.78
CA ASP A 293 41.75 -95.54 -98.59
C ASP A 293 40.96 -94.23 -98.52
N ARG A 294 39.92 -94.07 -99.34
CA ARG A 294 39.00 -92.93 -99.27
C ARG A 294 38.26 -92.87 -97.93
N VAL A 295 37.73 -93.98 -97.43
CA VAL A 295 37.08 -94.05 -96.11
C VAL A 295 38.06 -93.75 -94.99
N LEU A 296 39.32 -94.20 -95.08
CA LEU A 296 40.37 -93.83 -94.11
C LEU A 296 40.68 -92.34 -94.16
N GLN A 297 40.77 -91.74 -95.35
CA GLN A 297 40.92 -90.29 -95.53
C GLN A 297 39.73 -89.53 -94.96
N GLU A 298 38.49 -89.95 -95.23
CA GLU A 298 37.27 -89.35 -94.68
C GLU A 298 37.21 -89.50 -93.15
N ARG A 299 37.62 -90.65 -92.60
CA ARG A 299 37.75 -90.86 -91.15
C ARG A 299 38.77 -89.91 -90.54
N ASP A 300 39.93 -89.74 -91.17
CA ASP A 300 40.99 -88.88 -90.67
C ASP A 300 40.62 -87.39 -90.81
N ALA A 301 39.90 -87.01 -91.87
CA ALA A 301 39.26 -85.70 -92.01
C ALA A 301 38.22 -85.46 -90.91
N MET A 302 37.32 -86.41 -90.65
CA MET A 302 36.33 -86.31 -89.56
C MET A 302 37.00 -86.24 -88.18
N LYS A 303 38.11 -86.95 -87.96
CA LYS A 303 38.89 -86.82 -86.73
C LYS A 303 39.51 -85.43 -86.58
N ALA A 304 40.01 -84.86 -87.67
CA ALA A 304 40.54 -83.50 -87.67
C ALA A 304 39.45 -82.46 -87.39
N GLU A 305 38.26 -82.61 -88.00
CA GLU A 305 37.09 -81.77 -87.69
C GLU A 305 36.60 -81.95 -86.25
N LEU A 306 36.61 -83.19 -85.72
CA LEU A 306 36.27 -83.45 -84.33
C LEU A 306 37.28 -82.80 -83.36
N ALA A 307 38.57 -82.83 -83.68
CA ALA A 307 39.59 -82.16 -82.89
C ALA A 307 39.42 -80.63 -82.95
N SER A 308 39.13 -80.09 -84.13
CA SER A 308 38.85 -78.66 -84.34
C SER A 308 37.61 -78.21 -83.56
N THR A 309 36.51 -78.94 -83.65
CA THR A 309 35.26 -78.64 -82.92
C THR A 309 35.44 -78.70 -81.41
N LYS A 310 36.20 -79.67 -80.89
CA LYS A 310 36.57 -79.72 -79.47
C LYS A 310 37.42 -78.53 -79.04
N ALA A 311 38.35 -78.08 -79.89
CA ALA A 311 39.13 -76.88 -79.60
C ALA A 311 38.24 -75.63 -79.57
N THR A 312 37.29 -75.50 -80.50
CA THR A 312 36.31 -74.40 -80.46
C THR A 312 35.36 -74.51 -79.27
N GLU A 313 34.96 -75.71 -78.86
CA GLU A 313 34.14 -75.93 -77.66
C GLU A 313 34.89 -75.49 -76.40
N ALA A 314 36.17 -75.85 -76.28
CA ALA A 314 37.02 -75.42 -75.16
C ALA A 314 37.17 -73.89 -75.13
N ALA A 315 37.41 -73.25 -76.27
CA ALA A 315 37.49 -71.79 -76.36
C ALA A 315 36.16 -71.10 -75.96
N VAL A 316 35.02 -71.64 -76.40
CA VAL A 316 33.70 -71.14 -75.99
C VAL A 316 33.45 -71.35 -74.49
N GLN A 317 33.91 -72.46 -73.90
CA GLN A 317 33.82 -72.68 -72.46
C GLN A 317 34.65 -71.67 -71.67
N GLU A 318 35.85 -71.32 -72.16
CA GLU A 318 36.70 -70.29 -71.56
C GLU A 318 36.07 -68.89 -71.64
N GLU A 319 35.53 -68.51 -72.81
CA GLU A 319 34.77 -67.27 -72.98
C GLU A 319 33.51 -67.23 -72.10
N LEU A 320 32.79 -68.34 -71.96
CA LEU A 320 31.65 -68.44 -71.04
C LEU A 320 32.05 -68.30 -69.58
N ALA A 321 33.23 -68.80 -69.18
CA ALA A 321 33.76 -68.61 -67.83
C ALA A 321 34.12 -67.14 -67.58
N ARG A 322 34.79 -66.51 -68.54
CA ARG A 322 35.13 -65.08 -68.49
C ARG A 322 33.90 -64.18 -68.42
N LEU A 323 32.90 -64.44 -69.26
CA LEU A 323 31.64 -63.67 -69.25
C LEU A 323 30.86 -63.82 -67.93
N LYS A 324 30.95 -64.99 -67.27
CA LYS A 324 30.37 -65.17 -65.93
C LYS A 324 31.10 -64.33 -64.89
N GLU A 325 32.42 -64.30 -64.92
CA GLU A 325 33.22 -63.48 -64.00
C GLU A 325 32.95 -61.97 -64.22
N GLU A 326 32.85 -61.53 -65.47
CA GLU A 326 32.48 -60.15 -65.80
C GLU A 326 31.06 -59.81 -65.35
N LEU A 327 30.11 -60.75 -65.47
CA LEU A 327 28.73 -60.57 -64.99
C LEU A 327 28.69 -60.46 -63.45
N ASP A 328 29.40 -61.32 -62.74
CA ASP A 328 29.46 -61.30 -61.27
C ASP A 328 30.12 -60.00 -60.77
N SER A 329 31.18 -59.54 -61.44
CA SER A 329 31.84 -58.26 -61.16
C SER A 329 30.91 -57.06 -61.41
N ALA A 330 30.16 -57.06 -62.52
CA ALA A 330 29.19 -56.02 -62.83
C ALA A 330 28.00 -56.01 -61.84
N GLN A 331 27.58 -57.17 -61.35
CA GLN A 331 26.56 -57.25 -60.30
C GLN A 331 27.06 -56.70 -58.97
N ALA A 332 28.33 -56.97 -58.61
CA ALA A 332 28.94 -56.41 -57.41
C ALA A 332 29.08 -54.89 -57.49
N SER A 333 29.50 -54.33 -58.64
CA SER A 333 29.57 -52.88 -58.83
C SER A 333 28.19 -52.23 -58.83
N GLN A 334 27.18 -52.89 -59.42
CA GLN A 334 25.79 -52.42 -59.36
C GLN A 334 25.27 -52.38 -57.91
N ALA A 335 25.63 -53.35 -57.07
CA ALA A 335 25.26 -53.35 -55.65
C ALA A 335 25.94 -52.18 -54.90
N ALA A 336 27.24 -51.97 -55.11
CA ALA A 336 27.98 -50.86 -54.50
C ALA A 336 27.39 -49.49 -54.87
N LEU A 337 27.07 -49.27 -56.15
CA LEU A 337 26.44 -48.02 -56.61
C LEU A 337 25.03 -47.81 -56.02
N ARG A 338 24.27 -48.88 -55.76
CA ARG A 338 22.97 -48.77 -55.07
C ARG A 338 23.14 -48.33 -53.62
N ASP A 339 24.14 -48.85 -52.92
CA ASP A 339 24.43 -48.48 -51.54
C ASP A 339 24.92 -47.02 -51.45
N GLU A 340 25.78 -46.59 -52.39
CA GLU A 340 26.21 -45.19 -52.50
C GLU A 340 25.04 -44.25 -52.80
N LEU A 341 24.15 -44.61 -53.74
CA LEU A 341 22.95 -43.83 -54.04
C LEU A 341 22.03 -43.72 -52.83
N ALA A 342 21.82 -44.80 -52.07
CA ALA A 342 21.03 -44.79 -50.85
C ALA A 342 21.66 -43.89 -49.77
N SER A 343 22.99 -43.92 -49.62
CA SER A 343 23.70 -43.03 -48.71
C SER A 343 23.60 -41.56 -49.13
N ALA A 344 23.70 -41.26 -50.43
CA ALA A 344 23.55 -39.91 -50.97
C ALA A 344 22.12 -39.37 -50.75
N GLN A 345 21.09 -40.20 -50.97
CA GLN A 345 19.69 -39.85 -50.68
C GLN A 345 19.48 -39.57 -49.19
N GLY A 346 20.13 -40.33 -48.30
CA GLY A 346 20.11 -40.07 -46.87
C GLY A 346 20.75 -38.72 -46.49
N ALA A 347 21.89 -38.39 -47.10
CA ALA A 347 22.56 -37.11 -46.88
C ALA A 347 21.75 -35.92 -47.42
N GLU A 348 21.11 -36.06 -48.58
CA GLU A 348 20.22 -35.03 -49.15
C GLU A 348 18.99 -34.79 -48.27
N ALA A 349 18.39 -35.86 -47.72
CA ALA A 349 17.28 -35.75 -46.78
C ALA A 349 17.69 -35.01 -45.49
N GLN A 350 18.88 -35.29 -44.96
CA GLN A 350 19.42 -34.57 -43.79
C GLN A 350 19.68 -33.09 -44.11
N ALA A 351 20.27 -32.79 -45.28
CA ALA A 351 20.52 -31.41 -45.69
C ALA A 351 19.21 -30.61 -45.87
N ALA A 352 18.15 -31.25 -46.39
CA ALA A 352 16.82 -30.65 -46.46
C ALA A 352 16.23 -30.37 -45.07
N GLN A 353 16.42 -31.28 -44.11
CA GLN A 353 16.01 -31.08 -42.71
C GLN A 353 16.77 -29.92 -42.05
N ASP A 354 18.10 -29.85 -42.25
CA ASP A 354 18.94 -28.78 -41.69
C ASP A 354 18.58 -27.41 -42.29
N ARG A 355 18.25 -27.36 -43.59
CA ARG A 355 17.76 -26.14 -44.25
C ARG A 355 16.43 -25.68 -43.65
N ALA A 356 15.48 -26.59 -43.44
CA ALA A 356 14.20 -26.26 -42.80
C ALA A 356 14.39 -25.76 -41.36
N ALA A 357 15.33 -26.35 -40.60
CA ALA A 357 15.67 -25.87 -39.25
C ALA A 357 16.30 -24.47 -39.28
N CYS A 358 17.18 -24.18 -40.24
CA CYS A 358 17.74 -22.84 -40.44
C CYS A 358 16.67 -21.81 -40.79
N GLU A 359 15.72 -22.14 -41.67
CA GLU A 359 14.61 -21.25 -42.04
C GLU A 359 13.70 -20.97 -40.84
N ALA A 360 13.40 -21.99 -40.03
CA ALA A 360 12.66 -21.82 -38.78
C ALA A 360 13.40 -20.90 -37.78
N ALA A 361 14.71 -21.09 -37.59
CA ALA A 361 15.53 -20.25 -36.73
C ALA A 361 15.59 -18.79 -37.23
N GLN A 362 15.64 -18.57 -38.56
CA GLN A 362 15.56 -17.22 -39.14
C GLN A 362 14.21 -16.55 -38.86
N ALA A 363 13.11 -17.30 -38.92
CA ALA A 363 11.78 -16.79 -38.58
C ALA A 363 11.68 -16.39 -37.10
N GLU A 364 12.23 -17.20 -36.18
CA GLU A 364 12.29 -16.86 -34.75
C GLU A 364 13.13 -15.60 -34.50
N VAL A 365 14.29 -15.47 -35.16
CA VAL A 365 15.14 -14.27 -35.06
C VAL A 365 14.41 -13.02 -35.59
N ALA A 366 13.60 -13.15 -36.65
CA ALA A 366 12.79 -12.05 -37.15
C ALA A 366 11.72 -11.64 -36.12
N SER A 367 10.99 -12.60 -35.53
CA SER A 367 9.99 -12.35 -34.49
C SER A 367 10.61 -11.68 -33.26
N LEU A 368 11.76 -12.15 -32.78
CA LEU A 368 12.46 -11.56 -31.63
C LEU A 368 12.94 -10.13 -31.90
N LYS A 369 13.29 -9.79 -33.15
CA LYS A 369 13.63 -8.42 -33.53
C LYS A 369 12.42 -7.49 -33.48
N GLU A 370 11.25 -7.96 -33.90
CA GLU A 370 10.00 -7.19 -33.80
C GLU A 370 9.59 -6.98 -32.34
N GLU A 371 9.67 -8.01 -31.50
CA GLU A 371 9.43 -7.89 -30.06
C GLU A 371 10.41 -6.92 -29.40
N LEU A 372 11.69 -6.97 -29.75
CA LEU A 372 12.70 -6.04 -29.24
C LEU A 372 12.42 -4.59 -29.67
N ALA A 373 11.94 -4.37 -30.89
CA ALA A 373 11.55 -3.04 -31.35
C ALA A 373 10.33 -2.52 -30.57
N SER A 374 9.29 -3.34 -30.41
CA SER A 374 8.10 -2.98 -29.62
C SER A 374 8.44 -2.70 -28.15
N ALA A 375 9.35 -3.48 -27.56
CA ALA A 375 9.82 -3.26 -26.19
C ALA A 375 10.57 -1.92 -26.04
N LYS A 376 11.42 -1.54 -27.02
CA LYS A 376 12.10 -0.24 -27.02
C LYS A 376 11.13 0.93 -27.15
N ASP A 377 10.10 0.81 -27.97
CA ASP A 377 9.07 1.84 -28.11
C ASP A 377 8.27 1.99 -26.81
N SER A 378 7.93 0.87 -26.15
CA SER A 378 7.29 0.88 -24.84
C SER A 378 8.18 1.48 -23.75
N GLU A 379 9.50 1.22 -23.78
CA GLU A 379 10.46 1.82 -22.86
C GLU A 379 10.56 3.34 -23.06
N ALA A 380 10.63 3.81 -24.30
CA ALA A 380 10.66 5.24 -24.62
C ALA A 380 9.38 5.95 -24.16
N ALA A 381 8.21 5.33 -24.35
CA ALA A 381 6.93 5.85 -23.85
C ALA A 381 6.91 5.92 -22.31
N ALA A 382 7.42 4.89 -21.62
CA ALA A 382 7.52 4.89 -20.16
C ALA A 382 8.49 5.97 -19.64
N GLN A 383 9.63 6.19 -20.31
CA GLN A 383 10.56 7.25 -19.96
C GLN A 383 9.94 8.65 -20.14
N ALA A 384 9.11 8.86 -21.16
CA ALA A 384 8.37 10.11 -21.37
C ALA A 384 7.34 10.37 -20.26
N GLU A 385 6.58 9.36 -19.84
CA GLU A 385 5.65 9.47 -18.70
C GLU A 385 6.39 9.75 -17.39
N VAL A 386 7.55 9.11 -17.14
CA VAL A 386 8.38 9.40 -15.96
C VAL A 386 8.88 10.85 -15.97
N ALA A 387 9.26 11.39 -17.14
CA ALA A 387 9.66 12.80 -17.25
C ALA A 387 8.50 13.75 -16.91
N LYS A 388 7.30 13.47 -17.44
CA LYS A 388 6.09 14.25 -17.16
C LYS A 388 5.71 14.22 -15.68
N LEU A 389 5.73 13.05 -15.05
CA LEU A 389 5.43 12.92 -13.61
C LEU A 389 6.44 13.65 -12.72
N ARG A 390 7.71 13.75 -13.14
CA ARG A 390 8.72 14.55 -12.43
C ARG A 390 8.42 16.05 -12.52
N GLU A 391 7.99 16.55 -13.67
CA GLU A 391 7.58 17.95 -13.84
C GLU A 391 6.33 18.27 -12.99
N GLU A 392 5.34 17.38 -12.97
CA GLU A 392 4.15 17.52 -12.12
C GLU A 392 4.51 17.51 -10.63
N LEU A 393 5.45 16.66 -10.21
CA LEU A 393 5.93 16.61 -8.83
C LEU A 393 6.64 17.90 -8.40
N GLU A 394 7.51 18.46 -9.23
CA GLU A 394 8.20 19.72 -8.92
C GLU A 394 7.22 20.91 -8.89
N SER A 395 6.22 20.93 -9.78
CA SER A 395 5.12 21.91 -9.73
C SER A 395 4.31 21.80 -8.43
N ALA A 396 3.98 20.57 -8.01
CA ALA A 396 3.26 20.34 -6.76
C ALA A 396 4.06 20.78 -5.53
N LYS A 397 5.38 20.53 -5.48
CA LYS A 397 6.26 21.02 -4.40
C LYS A 397 6.31 22.54 -4.36
N ALA A 398 6.35 23.21 -5.52
CA ALA A 398 6.32 24.66 -5.58
C ALA A 398 4.99 25.22 -5.05
N ALA A 399 3.86 24.58 -5.39
CA ALA A 399 2.55 24.94 -4.87
C ALA A 399 2.43 24.70 -3.35
N GLU A 400 3.01 23.60 -2.84
CA GLU A 400 3.08 23.31 -1.40
C GLU A 400 3.90 24.36 -0.65
N ALA A 401 5.06 24.75 -1.18
CA ALA A 401 5.90 25.78 -0.60
C ALA A 401 5.18 27.15 -0.55
N GLN A 402 4.43 27.50 -1.59
CA GLN A 402 3.59 28.70 -1.60
C GLN A 402 2.47 28.62 -0.55
N ALA A 403 1.79 27.48 -0.45
CA ALA A 403 0.73 27.31 0.55
C ALA A 403 1.25 27.41 1.99
N LEU A 404 2.48 26.93 2.26
CA LEU A 404 3.12 27.11 3.56
C LEU A 404 3.40 28.59 3.87
N GLN A 405 3.85 29.38 2.89
CA GLN A 405 4.03 30.83 3.04
C GLN A 405 2.70 31.54 3.31
N ASP A 406 1.63 31.16 2.59
CA ASP A 406 0.29 31.74 2.79
C ASP A 406 -0.25 31.42 4.20
N VAL A 407 0.01 30.21 4.72
CA VAL A 407 -0.37 29.82 6.09
C VAL A 407 0.39 30.62 7.14
N GLU A 408 1.67 30.92 6.91
CA GLU A 408 2.45 31.80 7.80
C GLU A 408 1.91 33.23 7.79
N ALA A 409 1.61 33.79 6.61
CA ALA A 409 0.98 35.12 6.50
C ALA A 409 -0.38 35.18 7.22
N LEU A 410 -1.22 34.16 7.06
CA LEU A 410 -2.51 34.09 7.77
C LEU A 410 -2.37 33.98 9.29
N LYS A 411 -1.29 33.35 9.80
CA LYS A 411 -1.01 33.33 11.24
C LYS A 411 -0.65 34.72 11.76
N GLU A 412 0.12 35.49 11.00
CA GLU A 412 0.44 36.88 11.36
C GLU A 412 -0.81 37.76 11.35
N GLU A 413 -1.67 37.62 10.34
CA GLU A 413 -2.96 38.32 10.30
C GLU A 413 -3.86 37.93 11.49
N ALA A 414 -3.93 36.65 11.83
CA ALA A 414 -4.70 36.17 12.98
C ALA A 414 -4.18 36.74 14.31
N ALA A 415 -2.85 36.83 14.48
CA ALA A 415 -2.25 37.48 15.64
C ALA A 415 -2.59 38.98 15.70
N GLY A 416 -2.62 39.66 14.54
CA GLY A 416 -3.07 41.05 14.43
C GLY A 416 -4.53 41.23 14.85
N VAL A 417 -5.42 40.33 14.42
CA VAL A 417 -6.84 40.35 14.83
C VAL A 417 -6.99 40.13 16.33
N GLN A 418 -6.21 39.21 16.93
CA GLN A 418 -6.23 38.99 18.38
C GLN A 418 -5.78 40.25 19.15
N ALA A 419 -4.71 40.92 18.70
CA ALA A 419 -4.26 42.17 19.32
C ALA A 419 -5.32 43.29 19.22
N LEU A 420 -6.01 43.40 18.08
CA LEU A 420 -7.15 44.33 17.94
C LEU A 420 -8.31 43.96 18.87
N GLN A 421 -8.59 42.68 19.07
CA GLN A 421 -9.62 42.23 20.01
C GLN A 421 -9.31 42.62 21.46
N GLU A 422 -8.04 42.50 21.88
CA GLU A 422 -7.57 42.95 23.20
C GLU A 422 -7.70 44.47 23.36
N GLN A 423 -7.35 45.25 22.34
CA GLN A 423 -7.55 46.70 22.33
C GLN A 423 -9.03 47.08 22.47
N VAL A 424 -9.93 46.39 21.75
CA VAL A 424 -11.38 46.62 21.87
C VAL A 424 -11.89 46.29 23.28
N ALA A 425 -11.39 45.23 23.90
CA ALA A 425 -11.73 44.89 25.29
C ALA A 425 -11.24 45.98 26.26
N SER A 426 -10.02 46.50 26.08
CA SER A 426 -9.48 47.61 26.85
C SER A 426 -10.32 48.89 26.70
N MET A 427 -10.65 49.29 25.47
CA MET A 427 -11.48 50.48 25.22
C MET A 427 -12.88 50.34 25.82
N LYS A 428 -13.48 49.13 25.80
CA LYS A 428 -14.76 48.89 26.47
C LYS A 428 -14.67 49.06 27.99
N ALA A 429 -13.58 48.61 28.61
CA ALA A 429 -13.35 48.81 30.04
C ALA A 429 -13.15 50.30 30.39
N GLU A 430 -12.38 51.04 29.58
CA GLU A 430 -12.23 52.49 29.73
C GLU A 430 -13.56 53.23 29.57
N SER A 431 -14.37 52.85 28.58
CA SER A 431 -15.71 53.43 28.38
C SER A 431 -16.61 53.15 29.59
N ALA A 432 -16.59 51.95 30.15
CA ALA A 432 -17.38 51.63 31.35
C ALA A 432 -16.91 52.43 32.58
N ALA A 433 -15.60 52.64 32.73
CA ALA A 433 -15.05 53.47 33.79
C ALA A 433 -15.43 54.95 33.64
N LEU A 434 -15.45 55.47 32.41
CA LEU A 434 -15.92 56.83 32.12
C LEU A 434 -17.40 57.00 32.44
N GLU A 435 -18.26 56.05 32.07
CA GLU A 435 -19.70 56.07 32.43
C GLU A 435 -19.89 56.05 33.95
N ALA A 436 -19.12 55.24 34.68
CA ALA A 436 -19.16 55.22 36.15
C ALA A 436 -18.73 56.56 36.77
N ALA A 437 -17.66 57.19 36.25
CA ALA A 437 -17.20 58.50 36.69
C ALA A 437 -18.22 59.61 36.37
N GLN A 438 -18.92 59.53 35.24
CA GLN A 438 -20.02 60.44 34.91
C GLN A 438 -21.19 60.28 35.89
N ALA A 439 -21.55 59.04 36.24
CA ALA A 439 -22.60 58.77 37.23
C ALA A 439 -22.24 59.31 38.63
N GLU A 440 -20.98 59.16 39.06
CA GLU A 440 -20.49 59.75 40.32
C GLU A 440 -20.52 61.28 40.28
N THR A 441 -20.11 61.88 39.17
CA THR A 441 -20.18 63.35 38.99
C THR A 441 -21.62 63.85 39.06
N ALA A 442 -22.58 63.13 38.46
CA ALA A 442 -24.00 63.47 38.55
C ALA A 442 -24.50 63.40 40.00
N ARG A 443 -24.15 62.35 40.74
CA ARG A 443 -24.50 62.18 42.16
C ARG A 443 -23.91 63.29 43.03
N LEU A 444 -22.62 63.62 42.87
CA LEU A 444 -21.99 64.74 43.58
C LEU A 444 -22.65 66.07 43.25
N GLY A 445 -23.13 66.24 42.01
CA GLY A 445 -23.95 67.38 41.60
C GLY A 445 -25.26 67.49 42.40
N GLU A 446 -25.99 66.38 42.56
CA GLU A 446 -27.23 66.32 43.37
C GLU A 446 -26.94 66.58 44.86
N GLU A 447 -25.89 65.96 45.41
CA GLU A 447 -25.45 66.18 46.79
C GLU A 447 -25.10 67.65 47.03
N LEU A 448 -24.38 68.30 46.11
CA LEU A 448 -24.07 69.73 46.19
C LEU A 448 -25.32 70.61 46.16
N VAL A 449 -26.31 70.29 45.32
CA VAL A 449 -27.60 71.01 45.29
C VAL A 449 -28.35 70.84 46.61
N SER A 450 -28.37 69.63 47.17
CA SER A 450 -28.98 69.38 48.49
C SER A 450 -28.27 70.13 49.62
N ALA A 451 -26.94 70.17 49.60
CA ALA A 451 -26.12 70.89 50.56
C ALA A 451 -26.39 72.40 50.48
N LYS A 452 -26.44 72.99 49.28
CA LYS A 452 -26.80 74.40 49.07
C LYS A 452 -28.20 74.74 49.58
N ARG A 453 -29.17 73.84 49.41
CA ARG A 453 -30.52 74.03 49.98
C ARG A 453 -30.50 74.01 51.51
N SER A 454 -29.75 73.07 52.10
CA SER A 454 -29.60 73.00 53.56
C SER A 454 -28.86 74.21 54.13
N GLU A 455 -27.85 74.71 53.43
CA GLU A 455 -27.13 75.94 53.77
C GLU A 455 -28.06 77.15 53.71
N ALA A 456 -28.85 77.29 52.64
CA ALA A 456 -29.83 78.37 52.51
C ALA A 456 -30.87 78.33 53.63
N ALA A 457 -31.38 77.14 53.98
CA ALA A 457 -32.29 76.96 55.11
C ALA A 457 -31.64 77.34 56.44
N ALA A 458 -30.39 76.93 56.68
CA ALA A 458 -29.64 77.32 57.88
C ALA A 458 -29.38 78.84 57.94
N GLN A 459 -29.11 79.49 56.80
CA GLN A 459 -28.98 80.94 56.72
C GLN A 459 -30.31 81.66 57.04
N GLU A 460 -31.45 81.11 56.61
CA GLU A 460 -32.78 81.61 56.97
C GLU A 460 -33.05 81.49 58.48
N GLU A 461 -32.76 80.33 59.08
CA GLU A 461 -32.89 80.13 60.53
C GLU A 461 -31.96 81.06 61.33
N LEU A 462 -30.72 81.24 60.88
CA LEU A 462 -29.81 82.23 61.49
C LEU A 462 -30.35 83.67 61.38
N ALA A 463 -31.05 84.01 60.29
CA ALA A 463 -31.69 85.31 60.15
C ALA A 463 -32.85 85.48 61.15
N LYS A 464 -33.71 84.46 61.31
CA LYS A 464 -34.79 84.43 62.32
C LYS A 464 -34.24 84.58 63.73
N ILE A 465 -33.24 83.79 64.11
CA ILE A 465 -32.60 83.88 65.44
C ILE A 465 -32.03 85.28 65.69
N ARG A 466 -31.41 85.91 64.68
CA ARG A 466 -30.93 87.30 64.81
C ARG A 466 -32.07 88.28 65.03
N GLU A 467 -33.19 88.11 64.35
CA GLU A 467 -34.39 88.94 64.54
C GLU A 467 -34.99 88.75 65.93
N GLU A 468 -35.14 87.50 66.39
CA GLU A 468 -35.57 87.16 67.75
C GLU A 468 -34.63 87.74 68.80
N LEU A 469 -33.30 87.65 68.61
CA LEU A 469 -32.31 88.24 69.50
C LEU A 469 -32.43 89.77 69.58
N VAL A 470 -32.67 90.44 68.44
CA VAL A 470 -32.92 91.89 68.41
C VAL A 470 -34.24 92.22 69.13
N GLY A 471 -35.28 91.41 68.92
CA GLY A 471 -36.56 91.51 69.63
C GLY A 471 -36.39 91.36 71.15
N ALA A 472 -35.67 90.33 71.59
CA ALA A 472 -35.35 90.07 72.97
C ALA A 472 -34.58 91.24 73.60
N LYS A 473 -33.53 91.74 72.93
CA LYS A 473 -32.77 92.92 73.39
C LYS A 473 -33.62 94.18 73.49
N ARG A 474 -34.60 94.38 72.60
CA ARG A 474 -35.57 95.48 72.71
C ARG A 474 -36.48 95.30 73.92
N SER A 475 -36.99 94.08 74.14
CA SER A 475 -37.81 93.77 75.32
C SER A 475 -37.03 93.93 76.62
N GLU A 476 -35.75 93.53 76.64
CA GLU A 476 -34.83 93.72 77.77
C GLU A 476 -34.58 95.21 78.03
N ALA A 477 -34.32 95.99 76.97
CA ALA A 477 -34.18 97.44 77.09
C ALA A 477 -35.47 98.11 77.58
N GLN A 478 -36.63 97.66 77.11
CA GLN A 478 -37.93 98.15 77.56
C GLN A 478 -38.19 97.79 79.02
N ALA A 479 -37.89 96.55 79.43
CA ALA A 479 -37.97 96.12 80.82
C ALA A 479 -37.03 96.93 81.71
N HIS A 480 -35.81 97.24 81.26
CA HIS A 480 -34.90 98.15 81.96
C HIS A 480 -35.45 99.58 82.04
N GLN A 481 -36.12 100.07 81.01
CA GLN A 481 -36.76 101.38 81.01
C GLN A 481 -37.97 101.43 81.97
N GLU A 482 -38.79 100.38 82.00
CA GLU A 482 -39.90 100.21 82.94
C GLU A 482 -39.39 100.06 84.38
N LEU A 483 -38.31 99.31 84.60
CA LEU A 483 -37.61 99.24 85.89
C LEU A 483 -37.12 100.62 86.32
N ALA A 484 -36.45 101.36 85.44
CA ALA A 484 -35.98 102.72 85.73
C ALA A 484 -37.16 103.68 86.01
N ALA A 485 -38.27 103.54 85.30
CA ALA A 485 -39.50 104.30 85.54
C ALA A 485 -40.11 103.94 86.91
N SER A 486 -40.19 102.66 87.25
CA SER A 486 -40.69 102.18 88.55
C SER A 486 -39.78 102.62 89.71
N GLU A 487 -38.46 102.67 89.51
CA GLU A 487 -37.53 103.22 90.50
C GLU A 487 -37.66 104.73 90.64
N ALA A 488 -37.93 105.45 89.54
CA ALA A 488 -38.21 106.87 89.58
C ALA A 488 -39.55 107.17 90.27
N GLU A 489 -40.60 106.40 89.99
CA GLU A 489 -41.88 106.46 90.70
C GLU A 489 -41.70 106.11 92.18
N LYS A 490 -40.91 105.08 92.51
CA LYS A 490 -40.58 104.75 93.89
C LYS A 490 -39.84 105.88 94.59
N LYS A 491 -38.87 106.52 93.93
CA LYS A 491 -38.17 107.70 94.47
C LYS A 491 -39.08 108.90 94.62
N ASN A 492 -40.02 109.11 93.69
CA ASN A 492 -41.04 110.16 93.81
C ASN A 492 -42.06 109.86 94.91
N ALA A 493 -42.45 108.60 95.10
CA ALA A 493 -43.30 108.16 96.18
C ALA A 493 -42.58 108.26 97.54
N GLU A 494 -41.28 107.94 97.59
CA GLU A 494 -40.44 108.18 98.77
C GLU A 494 -40.24 109.67 99.02
N ALA A 495 -40.05 110.49 97.99
CA ALA A 495 -39.95 111.94 98.12
C ALA A 495 -41.28 112.56 98.58
N ALA A 496 -42.42 112.10 98.04
CA ALA A 496 -43.75 112.50 98.48
C ALA A 496 -44.04 112.03 99.90
N ALA A 497 -43.61 110.82 100.28
CA ALA A 497 -43.70 110.32 101.65
C ALA A 497 -42.76 111.10 102.59
N GLN A 498 -41.60 111.53 102.13
CA GLN A 498 -40.69 112.40 102.88
C GLN A 498 -41.23 113.83 103.01
N GLU A 499 -41.94 114.34 102.00
CA GLU A 499 -42.63 115.63 102.05
C GLU A 499 -43.85 115.56 102.98
N GLU A 500 -44.64 114.48 102.95
CA GLU A 500 -45.70 114.20 103.93
C GLU A 500 -45.12 114.06 105.34
N LEU A 501 -43.99 113.35 105.51
CA LEU A 501 -43.30 113.28 106.79
C LEU A 501 -42.71 114.63 107.24
N ALA A 502 -42.30 115.48 106.30
CA ALA A 502 -41.84 116.83 106.59
C ALA A 502 -43.00 117.74 107.01
N LYS A 503 -44.14 117.68 106.31
CA LYS A 503 -45.38 118.37 106.70
C LYS A 503 -45.87 117.90 108.07
N LEU A 504 -45.92 116.58 108.31
CA LEU A 504 -46.30 116.04 109.60
C LEU A 504 -45.32 116.43 110.71
N ARG A 505 -44.03 116.60 110.43
CA ARG A 505 -43.04 117.11 111.39
C ARG A 505 -43.19 118.60 111.66
N GLU A 506 -43.45 119.40 110.63
CA GLU A 506 -43.68 120.84 110.76
C GLU A 506 -45.01 121.12 111.49
N GLU A 507 -46.05 120.31 111.25
CA GLU A 507 -47.33 120.36 111.97
C GLU A 507 -47.18 119.90 113.43
N LEU A 508 -46.30 118.92 113.71
CA LEU A 508 -45.94 118.50 115.07
C LEU A 508 -45.07 119.53 115.81
N GLU A 509 -44.21 120.28 115.12
CA GLU A 509 -43.40 121.34 115.70
C GLU A 509 -44.20 122.63 115.94
N ALA A 510 -45.13 122.95 115.03
CA ALA A 510 -46.10 124.04 115.22
C ALA A 510 -47.09 123.75 116.36
N GLN A 511 -47.43 122.48 116.60
CA GLN A 511 -48.28 122.08 117.73
C GLN A 511 -47.54 121.92 119.07
N ARG A 512 -46.20 122.04 119.08
CA ARG A 512 -45.38 121.87 120.30
C ARG A 512 -45.00 123.18 121.01
N SER A 513 -45.20 124.33 120.40
CA SER A 513 -44.77 125.63 120.97
C SER A 513 -45.87 126.42 121.69
N GLU A 514 -47.12 125.96 121.71
CA GLU A 514 -48.21 126.56 122.50
C GLU A 514 -48.91 125.51 123.40
N ALA A 515 -48.17 125.05 124.43
CA ALA A 515 -48.71 124.28 125.56
C ALA A 515 -49.48 125.21 126.53
N PRO A 516 -50.56 124.79 127.23
CA PRO A 516 -50.37 123.97 128.45
C PRO A 516 -51.56 123.07 128.88
N ALA A 517 -51.30 122.28 129.94
CA ALA A 517 -52.24 121.53 130.79
C ALA A 517 -52.58 120.08 130.40
N ARG A 518 -52.48 119.23 131.43
CA ARG A 518 -52.51 117.76 131.45
C ARG A 518 -53.82 117.29 132.10
N GLN A 519 -54.53 116.36 131.47
CA GLN A 519 -55.31 115.24 132.06
C GLN A 519 -56.15 114.59 130.94
N GLU A 520 -55.98 113.28 130.70
CA GLU A 520 -56.87 112.18 131.10
C GLU A 520 -58.05 111.90 130.16
N ALA A 521 -58.28 110.58 129.99
CA ALA A 521 -59.52 109.88 129.65
C ALA A 521 -59.81 109.47 128.18
N GLN A 522 -59.93 108.14 128.06
CA GLN A 522 -60.93 107.34 127.32
C GLN A 522 -60.71 106.91 125.86
N ALA A 523 -61.03 105.62 125.66
CA ALA A 523 -61.01 104.75 124.48
C ALA A 523 -62.25 105.01 123.56
N PRO A 524 -62.67 104.19 122.54
CA PRO A 524 -62.57 102.71 122.42
C PRO A 524 -62.42 102.07 121.01
N SER A 525 -62.16 100.74 121.00
CA SER A 525 -62.67 99.67 120.11
C SER A 525 -62.57 99.74 118.57
N VAL A 526 -62.10 98.63 117.96
CA VAL A 526 -62.76 97.76 116.94
C VAL A 526 -61.68 97.16 116.00
N THR A 527 -61.23 95.91 116.20
CA THR A 527 -61.67 94.62 115.60
C THR A 527 -61.16 94.31 114.17
N ARG A 528 -60.39 93.20 114.10
CA ARG A 528 -60.43 92.07 113.12
C ARG A 528 -59.56 92.07 111.84
N LEU A 529 -59.02 90.86 111.60
CA LEU A 529 -58.41 90.27 110.38
C LEU A 529 -56.92 90.59 110.21
N ALA A 530 -55.94 89.75 110.61
CA ALA A 530 -55.84 88.29 110.66
C ALA A 530 -56.08 87.60 109.30
N THR A 531 -55.03 86.89 108.84
CA THR A 531 -55.02 85.76 107.90
C THR A 531 -55.37 86.02 106.43
N GLN A 532 -54.41 86.49 105.61
CA GLN A 532 -54.44 86.20 104.15
C GLN A 532 -53.14 86.38 103.35
N GLU A 533 -51.97 86.59 103.97
CA GLU A 533 -50.70 86.77 103.20
C GLU A 533 -49.67 85.65 103.39
N ALA A 534 -49.97 84.62 104.20
CA ALA A 534 -49.11 83.45 104.40
C ALA A 534 -49.56 82.19 103.63
N VAL A 535 -50.62 82.26 102.81
CA VAL A 535 -51.17 81.11 102.03
C VAL A 535 -50.97 81.25 100.52
N ALA A 536 -50.68 82.45 100.01
CA ALA A 536 -50.40 82.66 98.58
C ALA A 536 -49.01 82.18 98.15
N ALA A 537 -48.03 82.10 99.07
CA ALA A 537 -46.69 81.61 98.78
C ALA A 537 -46.57 80.06 98.78
N ALA A 538 -47.56 79.34 99.31
CA ALA A 538 -47.54 77.87 99.38
C ALA A 538 -48.27 77.19 98.19
N ASN A 539 -49.26 77.84 97.58
CA ASN A 539 -50.01 77.26 96.44
C ASN A 539 -49.31 77.44 95.08
N ALA A 540 -48.44 78.45 94.93
CA ALA A 540 -47.65 78.62 93.71
C ALA A 540 -46.55 77.54 93.54
N ALA A 541 -46.02 77.02 94.65
CA ALA A 541 -45.01 75.95 94.62
C ALA A 541 -45.58 74.54 94.40
N ALA A 542 -46.90 74.35 94.57
CA ALA A 542 -47.57 73.07 94.34
C ALA A 542 -48.00 72.88 92.87
N GLU A 543 -48.45 73.93 92.19
CA GLU A 543 -48.85 73.84 90.77
C GLU A 543 -47.64 73.69 89.80
N GLU A 544 -46.47 74.19 90.18
CA GLU A 544 -45.24 74.02 89.40
C GLU A 544 -44.68 72.58 89.51
N ALA A 545 -44.89 71.91 90.64
CA ALA A 545 -44.55 70.50 90.83
C ALA A 545 -45.50 69.54 90.06
N ASP A 546 -46.79 69.87 89.94
CA ASP A 546 -47.75 69.06 89.17
C ASP A 546 -47.61 69.24 87.64
N ARG A 547 -47.22 70.43 87.16
CA ARG A 547 -46.88 70.63 85.72
C ARG A 547 -45.61 69.88 85.30
N LEU A 548 -44.58 69.85 86.17
CA LEU A 548 -43.36 69.08 85.90
C LEU A 548 -43.59 67.56 85.93
N ASN A 549 -44.46 67.06 86.81
CA ASN A 549 -44.82 65.62 86.83
C ASN A 549 -45.72 65.20 85.67
N ALA A 550 -46.58 66.09 85.14
CA ALA A 550 -47.37 65.81 83.94
C ALA A 550 -46.49 65.73 82.68
N ALA A 551 -45.55 66.69 82.50
CA ALA A 551 -44.61 66.69 81.38
C ALA A 551 -43.66 65.47 81.38
N LEU A 552 -43.27 64.99 82.57
CA LEU A 552 -42.45 63.77 82.70
C LEU A 552 -43.23 62.49 82.33
N ARG A 553 -44.55 62.44 82.57
CA ARG A 553 -45.39 61.29 82.18
C ARG A 553 -45.62 61.23 80.68
N ASP A 554 -45.88 62.35 80.02
CA ASP A 554 -46.10 62.37 78.57
C ASP A 554 -44.80 62.03 77.81
N SER A 555 -43.64 62.55 78.26
CA SER A 555 -42.34 62.18 77.71
C SER A 555 -41.96 60.69 77.89
N MET A 556 -42.44 60.04 78.96
CA MET A 556 -42.23 58.59 79.15
C MET A 556 -43.25 57.74 78.41
N LYS A 557 -44.42 58.28 78.03
CA LYS A 557 -45.42 57.58 77.24
C LYS A 557 -45.05 57.56 75.76
N ASP A 558 -44.56 58.68 75.22
CA ASP A 558 -44.06 58.77 73.83
C ASP A 558 -42.81 57.90 73.60
N ARG A 559 -42.07 57.58 74.66
CA ARG A 559 -40.89 56.69 74.61
C ARG A 559 -41.21 55.20 74.79
N ALA A 560 -42.47 54.86 75.08
CA ALA A 560 -42.96 53.49 75.20
C ALA A 560 -43.78 53.04 73.98
N GLU A 561 -44.12 53.96 73.07
CA GLU A 561 -44.86 53.71 71.82
C GLU A 561 -43.98 53.82 70.55
N ALA A 562 -42.67 54.03 70.71
CA ALA A 562 -41.61 53.90 69.69
C ALA A 562 -40.64 52.78 70.10
#